data_AF-A0A3A0CMM6-F1
#
_entry.id   AF-A0A3A0CMM6-F1
#
_cell.length_a   1.000
_cell.length_b   1.000
_cell.length_c   1.000
_cell.angle_alpha   90.00
_cell.angle_beta   90.00
_cell.angle_gamma   90.00
#
_symmetry.space_group_name_H-M   'P 1'
#
loop_
_entity.id
_entity.type
_entity.pdbx_description
1 polymer ?
#
loop_
_entity_poly.entity_id
_entity_poly.type
_entity_poly.pdbx_seq_one_letter_code
_entity_poly.pdbx_strand_id
1 'polypeptide(L)'
;KIMPQLRIGREAERERRYTPAEWVTPEMMEGYDERLLLCSNSRVATDRGVYVCPILIEKPDANLGESLAEAFHPYPLRHQACYTCYLSGAICSNFSVGRDT
;
A
#
# COMPACT_ATOMS: atom_id res chain seq x y z
N LYS A 1 2.94 4.85 -17.30
CA LYS A 1 2.36 3.64 -16.67
C LYS A 1 0.97 4.00 -16.15
N ILE A 2 -0.04 3.15 -16.30
CA ILE A 2 -1.43 3.42 -15.84
C ILE A 2 -1.61 2.78 -14.46
N MET A 3 -2.17 3.52 -13.49
CA MET A 3 -2.47 2.99 -12.16
C MET A 3 -3.65 2.01 -12.21
N PRO A 4 -3.59 0.85 -11.52
CA PRO A 4 -4.75 -0.04 -11.42
C PRO A 4 -5.89 0.66 -10.69
N GLN A 5 -7.12 0.28 -11.01
CA GLN A 5 -8.29 0.74 -10.28
C GLN A 5 -8.27 0.17 -8.86
N LEU A 6 -8.22 1.04 -7.87
CA LEU A 6 -8.41 0.68 -6.48
C LEU A 6 -9.91 0.68 -6.20
N ARG A 7 -10.48 -0.47 -5.84
CA ARG A 7 -11.91 -0.64 -5.51
C ARG A 7 -12.29 -0.09 -4.12
N ILE A 8 -11.83 1.12 -3.84
CA ILE A 8 -12.11 1.91 -2.63
C ILE A 8 -12.84 3.20 -3.02
N GLY A 9 -13.45 3.88 -2.04
CA GLY A 9 -14.16 5.14 -2.29
C GLY A 9 -15.26 4.98 -3.34
N ARG A 10 -15.32 5.93 -4.30
CA ARG A 10 -16.32 5.96 -5.37
C ARG A 10 -16.19 4.79 -6.36
N GLU A 11 -14.99 4.28 -6.61
CA GLU A 11 -14.80 3.14 -7.52
C GLU A 11 -15.44 1.85 -7.00
N ALA A 12 -15.60 1.73 -5.67
CA ALA A 12 -16.30 0.62 -5.05
C ALA A 12 -17.80 0.57 -5.42
N GLU A 13 -18.40 1.72 -5.76
CA GLU A 13 -19.80 1.86 -6.19
C GLU A 13 -19.93 1.81 -7.71
N ARG A 14 -18.92 2.27 -8.45
CA ARG A 14 -18.92 2.33 -9.92
C ARG A 14 -18.86 0.94 -10.56
N GLU A 15 -18.06 0.03 -10.01
CA GLU A 15 -17.90 -1.33 -10.54
C GLU A 15 -18.30 -2.37 -9.49
N ARG A 16 -17.47 -2.53 -8.45
CA ARG A 16 -17.76 -3.36 -7.28
C ARG A 16 -16.78 -3.08 -6.15
N ARG A 17 -17.18 -3.44 -4.93
CA ARG A 17 -16.30 -3.52 -3.76
C ARG A 17 -15.37 -4.74 -3.84
N TYR A 18 -14.33 -4.75 -3.03
CA TYR A 18 -13.55 -5.96 -2.80
C TYR A 18 -14.41 -7.05 -2.13
N THR A 19 -14.19 -8.30 -2.51
CA THR A 19 -14.83 -9.46 -1.89
C THR A 19 -14.12 -9.83 -0.59
N PRO A 20 -14.75 -10.60 0.32
CA PRO A 20 -14.10 -11.08 1.53
C PRO A 20 -12.87 -11.95 1.30
N ALA A 21 -12.65 -12.48 0.10
CA ALA A 21 -11.47 -13.29 -0.26
C ALA A 21 -10.31 -12.46 -0.85
N GLU A 22 -10.53 -11.19 -1.19
CA GLU A 22 -9.51 -10.30 -1.78
C GLU A 22 -8.65 -9.67 -0.68
N TRP A 23 -7.85 -10.50 -0.01
CA TRP A 23 -6.85 -10.12 0.99
C TRP A 23 -5.51 -10.74 0.66
N VAL A 24 -4.43 -10.11 1.13
CA VAL A 24 -3.09 -10.70 1.05
C VAL A 24 -2.86 -11.54 2.29
N THR A 25 -2.49 -12.80 2.12
CA THR A 25 -2.09 -13.69 3.21
C THR A 25 -0.56 -13.82 3.26
N PRO A 26 0.02 -14.25 4.40
CA PRO A 26 1.45 -14.52 4.49
C PRO A 26 1.95 -15.50 3.43
N GLU A 27 1.18 -16.55 3.13
CA GLU A 27 1.53 -17.59 2.15
C GLU A 27 1.62 -17.01 0.74
N MET A 28 0.76 -16.02 0.41
CA MET A 28 0.83 -15.32 -0.88
C MET A 28 2.13 -14.51 -1.04
N MET A 29 2.75 -14.11 0.07
CA MET A 29 4.00 -13.33 0.08
C MET A 29 5.25 -14.22 0.02
N GLU A 30 5.12 -15.55 0.10
CA GLU A 30 6.25 -16.47 -0.03
C GLU A 30 6.86 -16.36 -1.43
N GLY A 31 8.11 -15.90 -1.50
CA GLY A 31 8.82 -15.68 -2.77
C GLY A 31 8.40 -14.43 -3.54
N TYR A 32 7.48 -13.61 -3.00
CA TYR A 32 7.11 -12.33 -3.59
C TYR A 32 8.19 -11.27 -3.31
N ASP A 33 8.59 -10.50 -4.32
CA ASP A 33 9.52 -9.38 -4.13
C ASP A 33 8.79 -8.20 -3.48
N GLU A 34 8.90 -8.10 -2.15
CA GLU A 34 8.24 -7.04 -1.36
C GLU A 34 8.65 -5.63 -1.80
N ARG A 35 9.81 -5.45 -2.46
CA ARG A 35 10.27 -4.14 -2.94
C ARG A 35 9.36 -3.56 -4.03
N LEU A 36 8.53 -4.40 -4.67
CA LEU A 36 7.52 -3.99 -5.63
C LEU A 36 6.34 -3.24 -4.97
N LEU A 37 6.18 -3.37 -3.65
CA LEU A 37 5.13 -2.69 -2.90
C LEU A 37 5.61 -1.31 -2.44
N LEU A 38 4.76 -0.28 -2.63
CA LEU A 38 5.04 1.09 -2.21
C LEU A 38 5.36 1.19 -0.71
N CYS A 39 4.61 0.46 0.11
CA CYS A 39 4.75 0.43 1.56
C CYS A 39 6.03 -0.27 2.05
N SER A 40 6.84 -0.87 1.18
CA SER A 40 8.13 -1.44 1.59
C SER A 40 9.25 -0.41 1.58
N ASN A 41 9.10 0.66 0.80
CA ASN A 41 10.18 1.65 0.56
C ASN A 41 9.77 3.10 0.83
N SER A 42 8.53 3.35 1.26
CA SER A 42 8.04 4.72 1.46
C SER A 42 7.03 4.83 2.59
N ARG A 43 6.88 6.04 3.10
CA ARG A 43 5.92 6.43 4.15
C ARG A 43 5.30 7.78 3.77
N VAL A 44 4.10 8.05 4.27
CA VAL A 44 3.40 9.30 4.01
C VAL A 44 3.35 10.10 5.30
N ALA A 45 4.19 11.13 5.39
CA ALA A 45 4.12 12.09 6.48
C ALA A 45 2.96 13.07 6.23
N THR A 46 2.16 13.30 7.26
CA THR A 46 1.03 14.24 7.26
C THR A 46 1.05 15.08 8.55
N ASP A 47 0.15 16.05 8.65
CA ASP A 47 -0.12 16.78 9.90
C ASP A 47 -0.84 15.92 10.97
N ARG A 48 -1.25 14.69 10.62
CA ARG A 48 -1.92 13.71 11.48
C ARG A 48 -1.03 12.50 11.82
N GLY A 49 0.29 12.62 11.62
CA GLY A 49 1.25 11.53 11.80
C GLY A 49 1.69 10.89 10.49
N VAL A 50 2.39 9.76 10.59
CA VAL A 50 3.01 9.04 9.48
C VAL A 50 2.20 7.80 9.12
N TYR A 51 1.67 7.76 7.91
CA TYR A 51 0.87 6.65 7.41
C TYR A 51 1.69 5.70 6.53
N VAL A 52 1.27 4.44 6.50
CA VAL A 52 1.91 3.38 5.71
C VAL A 52 1.96 3.70 4.20
N CYS A 53 0.88 4.23 3.62
CA CYS A 53 0.81 4.60 2.20
C CYS A 53 -0.33 5.60 1.91
N PRO A 54 -0.33 6.27 0.73
CA PRO A 54 -1.26 7.38 0.46
C PRO A 54 -2.73 6.98 0.37
N ILE A 55 -3.04 5.72 0.06
CA ILE A 55 -4.42 5.26 -0.14
C ILE A 55 -5.12 4.90 1.18
N LEU A 56 -4.39 4.94 2.30
CA LEU A 56 -4.86 4.53 3.62
C LEU A 56 -4.86 5.69 4.64
N ILE A 57 -4.76 6.96 4.21
CA ILE A 57 -4.74 8.11 5.15
C ILE A 57 -6.02 8.24 6.00
N GLU A 58 -7.12 7.67 5.53
CA GLU A 58 -8.41 7.62 6.22
C GLU A 58 -8.60 6.32 7.03
N LYS A 59 -7.55 5.52 7.19
CA LYS A 59 -7.54 4.31 8.01
C LYS A 59 -6.74 4.60 9.28
N PRO A 60 -7.38 4.79 10.45
CA PRO A 60 -6.69 5.10 11.69
C PRO A 60 -5.65 4.04 12.06
N ASP A 61 -5.96 2.78 11.78
CA ASP A 61 -5.03 1.69 12.01
C ASP A 61 -3.83 1.73 11.05
N ALA A 62 -3.87 2.47 9.94
CA ALA A 62 -2.73 2.61 9.03
C ALA A 62 -1.73 3.72 9.41
N ASN A 63 -1.99 4.44 10.52
CA ASN A 63 -1.03 5.35 11.14
C ASN A 63 0.06 4.54 11.88
N LEU A 64 1.32 4.89 11.67
CA LEU A 64 2.51 4.20 12.17
C LEU A 64 3.28 5.01 13.23
N GLY A 65 2.75 6.16 13.65
CA GLY A 65 3.35 7.01 14.68
C GLY A 65 3.47 8.47 14.24
N GLU A 66 4.11 9.27 15.09
CA GLU A 66 4.25 10.71 14.89
C GLU A 66 5.51 11.08 14.10
N SER A 67 6.46 10.15 13.99
CA SER A 67 7.75 10.37 13.35
C SER A 67 8.09 9.31 12.30
N LEU A 68 8.95 9.67 11.34
CA LEU A 68 9.48 8.69 10.39
C LEU A 68 10.25 7.57 11.11
N ALA A 69 10.96 7.89 12.20
CA ALA A 69 11.70 6.92 12.99
C ALA A 69 10.79 5.84 13.59
N GLU A 70 9.63 6.23 14.14
CA GLU A 70 8.61 5.29 14.64
C GLU A 70 8.02 4.45 13.50
N ALA A 71 7.77 5.07 12.34
CA ALA A 71 7.13 4.41 11.22
C ALA A 71 8.03 3.41 10.45
N PHE A 72 9.30 3.28 10.82
CA PHE A 72 10.30 2.47 10.11
C PHE A 72 10.25 0.98 10.49
N HIS A 73 9.07 0.38 10.40
CA HIS A 73 8.87 -1.06 10.61
C HIS A 73 8.00 -1.68 9.50
N PRO A 74 8.05 -3.02 9.31
CA PRO A 74 7.21 -3.72 8.33
C PRO A 74 5.71 -3.54 8.59
N TYR A 75 4.91 -3.63 7.53
CA TYR A 75 3.46 -3.51 7.61
C TYR A 75 2.76 -4.79 7.06
N PRO A 76 1.82 -5.41 7.79
CA PRO A 76 1.30 -6.75 7.48
C PRO A 76 0.21 -6.78 6.39
N LEU A 77 0.19 -5.80 5.46
CA LEU A 77 -0.74 -5.74 4.33
C LEU A 77 -2.24 -5.98 4.68
N ARG A 78 -2.67 -5.44 5.83
CA ARG A 78 -3.98 -5.69 6.45
C ARG A 78 -5.17 -4.92 5.87
N HIS A 79 -5.18 -4.60 4.58
CA HIS A 79 -6.35 -4.00 3.93
C HIS A 79 -6.60 -4.61 2.57
N GLN A 80 -7.87 -4.70 2.16
CA GLN A 80 -8.24 -5.20 0.82
C GLN A 80 -7.61 -4.38 -0.32
N ALA A 81 -7.31 -3.10 -0.09
CA ALA A 81 -6.58 -2.29 -1.06
C ALA A 81 -5.16 -2.84 -1.34
N CYS A 82 -4.53 -3.51 -0.37
CA CYS A 82 -3.24 -4.18 -0.53
C CYS A 82 -3.31 -5.32 -1.56
N TYR A 83 -4.47 -5.97 -1.73
CA TYR A 83 -4.66 -7.02 -2.73
C TYR A 83 -4.42 -6.51 -4.16
N THR A 84 -4.88 -5.28 -4.46
CA THR A 84 -4.60 -4.65 -5.76
C THR A 84 -3.12 -4.36 -5.94
N CYS A 85 -2.42 -3.92 -4.89
CA CYS A 85 -0.97 -3.73 -4.94
C CYS A 85 -0.23 -5.05 -5.17
N TYR A 86 -0.63 -6.12 -4.49
CA TYR A 86 -0.09 -7.47 -4.68
C TYR A 86 -0.22 -7.93 -6.15
N LEU A 87 -1.44 -7.85 -6.71
CA LEU A 87 -1.71 -8.25 -8.10
C LEU A 87 -0.97 -7.38 -9.14
N SER A 88 -0.79 -6.10 -8.84
CA SER A 88 -0.28 -5.12 -9.80
C SER A 88 1.23 -4.90 -9.67
N GLY A 89 1.86 -5.33 -8.57
CA GLY A 89 3.27 -5.11 -8.26
C GLY A 89 3.67 -3.63 -8.28
N ALA A 90 4.80 -3.33 -8.94
CA ALA A 90 5.46 -2.02 -9.03
C ALA A 90 4.67 -0.93 -9.80
N ILE A 91 3.35 -1.04 -9.92
CA ILE A 91 2.52 0.05 -10.45
C ILE A 91 2.24 1.10 -9.36
N CYS A 92 2.26 0.71 -8.08
CA CYS A 92 2.08 1.65 -6.97
C CYS A 92 3.41 2.18 -6.40
N SER A 93 4.55 1.51 -6.65
CA SER A 93 5.87 2.02 -6.26
C SER A 93 6.22 3.27 -7.08
N ASN A 94 6.52 4.38 -6.41
CA ASN A 94 7.09 5.56 -7.06
C ASN A 94 8.55 5.26 -7.43
N PHE A 95 8.77 4.51 -8.51
CA PHE A 95 10.10 4.28 -9.06
C PHE A 95 10.54 5.57 -9.77
N SER A 96 10.95 6.58 -9.00
CA SER A 96 11.95 7.51 -9.51
C SER A 96 13.21 6.67 -9.69
N VAL A 97 13.47 6.21 -10.92
CA VAL A 97 14.77 5.64 -11.28
C VAL A 97 15.78 6.78 -11.15
N GLY A 98 16.28 7.02 -9.94
CA GLY A 98 17.59 7.59 -9.76
C GLY A 98 18.55 6.59 -10.37
N ARG A 99 19.13 6.92 -11.52
CA ARG A 99 20.35 6.24 -11.95
C ARG A 99 21.41 6.65 -10.93
N ASP A 100 21.62 5.81 -9.93
CA ASP A 100 22.85 5.87 -9.17
C ASP A 100 23.97 5.49 -10.13
N THR A 101 24.77 6.50 -10.47
CA THR A 101 25.99 6.44 -11.29
C THR A 101 27.06 5.58 -10.65
#